data_AF-A0A1E4KI22-F1
#
_entry.id   AF-A0A1E4KI22-F1
#
_cell.length_a   1.000
_cell.length_b   1.000
_cell.length_c   1.000
_cell.angle_alpha   90.00
_cell.angle_beta   90.00
_cell.angle_gamma   90.00
#
_symmetry.space_group_name_H-M   'P 1'
#
loop_
_entity.id
_entity.type
_entity.pdbx_description
1 polymer ?
#
loop_
_entity_poly.entity_id
_entity_poly.type
_entity_poly.pdbx_seq_one_letter_code
_entity_poly.pdbx_strand_id
1 'polypeptide(L)'
;MWCIGRLTEEYRQRMYDLLDLYARPHQKGEPVVCLDEKSKQLLKDSRTPLPIRPGTPIRQDYEYVRAGTCNLFVAVEPKGGRRTVLVTDRRTKPDFVAFVRYLLEQVYAKARRVHLVMDNLNTHFRKCFEEVLGVKEAKALLRRAVFHYTPKHASWLNMAEIEIGILDRQCLNRRLPNRAAL
;
A
#
# COMPACT_ATOMS: atom_id res chain seq x y z
N MET A 1 2.80 -10.16 -14.70
CA MET A 1 2.18 -11.47 -15.03
C MET A 1 1.43 -11.92 -13.79
N TRP A 2 0.10 -12.01 -13.86
CA TRP A 2 -0.71 -12.47 -12.74
C TRP A 2 -0.77 -13.99 -12.80
N CYS A 3 0.06 -14.68 -12.02
CA CYS A 3 -0.06 -16.13 -11.88
C CYS A 3 -1.14 -16.42 -10.85
N ILE A 4 -2.31 -16.87 -11.30
CA ILE A 4 -3.32 -17.44 -10.41
C ILE A 4 -2.71 -18.71 -9.82
N GLY A 5 -2.57 -18.74 -8.48
CA GLY A 5 -2.09 -19.92 -7.77
C GLY A 5 -3.01 -21.13 -7.95
N ARG A 6 -2.64 -22.27 -7.34
CA ARG A 6 -3.54 -23.43 -7.29
C ARG A 6 -4.85 -23.03 -6.60
N LEU A 7 -5.98 -23.23 -7.29
CA LEU A 7 -7.33 -22.94 -6.78
C LEU A 7 -7.76 -23.99 -5.73
N THR A 8 -7.17 -23.92 -4.54
CA THR A 8 -7.57 -24.73 -3.39
C THR A 8 -8.91 -24.27 -2.82
N GLU A 9 -9.50 -25.06 -1.91
CA GLU A 9 -10.71 -24.65 -1.21
C GLU A 9 -10.52 -23.35 -0.43
N GLU A 10 -9.41 -23.24 0.32
CA GLU A 10 -9.05 -22.01 1.03
C GLU A 10 -8.89 -20.81 0.09
N TYR A 11 -8.30 -21.01 -1.10
CA TYR A 11 -8.17 -19.96 -2.10
C TYR A 11 -9.54 -19.44 -2.52
N ARG A 12 -10.44 -20.35 -2.89
CA ARG A 12 -11.80 -20.00 -3.35
C ARG A 12 -12.58 -19.31 -2.25
N GLN A 13 -12.54 -19.82 -1.02
CA GLN A 13 -13.22 -19.21 0.12
C GLN A 13 -12.77 -17.76 0.32
N ARG A 14 -11.46 -17.52 0.44
CA ARG A 14 -10.93 -16.15 0.62
C ARG A 14 -11.23 -15.24 -0.56
N MET A 15 -11.20 -15.78 -1.78
CA MET A 15 -11.55 -15.02 -2.98
C MET A 15 -13.01 -14.58 -2.93
N TYR A 16 -13.94 -15.50 -2.68
CA TYR A 16 -15.37 -15.18 -2.63
C TYR A 16 -15.71 -14.26 -1.47
N ASP A 17 -15.15 -14.49 -0.28
CA ASP A 17 -15.34 -13.59 0.88
C ASP A 17 -14.93 -12.14 0.54
N LEU A 18 -13.82 -11.98 -0.19
CA LEU A 18 -13.33 -10.67 -0.59
C LEU A 18 -14.16 -10.05 -1.72
N LEU A 19 -14.60 -10.85 -2.69
CA LEU A 19 -15.51 -10.38 -3.74
C LEU A 19 -16.85 -9.93 -3.15
N ASP A 20 -17.40 -10.68 -2.19
CA ASP A 20 -18.62 -10.31 -1.47
C ASP A 20 -18.43 -9.03 -0.66
N LEU A 21 -17.27 -8.86 -0.01
CA LEU A 21 -16.92 -7.61 0.68
C LEU A 21 -16.89 -6.44 -0.30
N TYR A 22 -16.25 -6.60 -1.46
CA TYR A 22 -16.19 -5.57 -2.50
C TYR A 22 -17.53 -5.32 -3.18
N ALA A 23 -18.46 -6.27 -3.20
CA ALA A 23 -19.80 -6.07 -3.75
C ALA A 23 -20.66 -5.14 -2.87
N ARG A 24 -20.42 -5.08 -1.55
CA ARG A 24 -21.20 -4.26 -0.61
C ARG A 24 -21.29 -2.79 -1.04
N PRO A 25 -22.45 -2.14 -0.91
CA PRO A 25 -22.57 -0.69 -1.14
C PRO A 25 -21.58 0.10 -0.29
N HIS A 26 -21.14 1.26 -0.77
CA HIS A 26 -20.27 2.13 0.02
C HIS A 26 -20.96 2.58 1.31
N GLN A 27 -20.26 2.43 2.43
CA GLN A 27 -20.74 2.88 3.74
C GLN A 27 -19.61 3.62 4.46
N LYS A 28 -19.78 4.94 4.67
CA LYS A 28 -18.77 5.78 5.36
C LYS A 28 -18.40 5.29 6.77
N GLY A 29 -19.33 4.62 7.44
CA GLY A 29 -19.12 4.05 8.78
C GLY A 29 -18.39 2.70 8.80
N GLU A 30 -18.32 2.01 7.65
CA GLU A 30 -17.64 0.73 7.45
C GLU A 30 -16.80 0.72 6.16
N PRO A 31 -15.80 1.62 6.03
CA PRO A 31 -14.95 1.68 4.84
C PRO A 31 -14.20 0.37 4.58
N VAL A 32 -14.06 0.03 3.31
CA VAL A 32 -13.20 -1.06 2.81
C VAL A 32 -11.92 -0.45 2.27
N VAL A 33 -10.85 -0.64 3.02
CA VAL A 33 -9.53 -0.03 2.78
C VAL A 33 -8.57 -1.14 2.37
N CYS A 34 -8.04 -1.05 1.16
CA CYS A 34 -7.04 -1.96 0.64
C CYS A 34 -5.65 -1.39 0.91
N LEU A 35 -4.76 -2.20 1.47
CA LEU A 35 -3.41 -1.81 1.86
C LEU A 35 -2.41 -2.65 1.08
N ASP A 36 -1.34 -1.99 0.65
CA ASP A 36 -0.15 -2.61 0.11
C ASP A 36 1.02 -1.63 0.20
N GLU A 37 2.16 -2.04 -0.31
CA GLU A 37 3.39 -1.28 -0.20
C GLU A 37 4.29 -1.41 -1.42
N LYS A 38 5.11 -0.39 -1.64
CA LYS A 38 6.06 -0.37 -2.74
C LYS A 38 7.44 0.03 -2.25
N SER A 39 8.43 -0.82 -2.52
CA SER A 39 9.83 -0.41 -2.47
C SER A 39 10.14 0.45 -3.70
N LYS A 40 10.67 1.65 -3.47
CA LYS A 40 11.09 2.58 -4.52
C LYS A 40 12.60 2.80 -4.46
N GLN A 41 13.27 2.49 -5.56
CA GLN A 41 14.66 2.85 -5.74
C GLN A 41 14.81 4.35 -6.00
N LEU A 42 15.71 4.98 -5.25
CA LEU A 42 16.08 6.38 -5.40
C LEU A 42 17.27 6.48 -6.34
N LEU A 43 17.13 7.32 -7.36
CA LEU A 43 18.08 7.45 -8.46
C LEU A 43 18.39 8.92 -8.70
N LYS A 44 19.68 9.26 -8.68
CA LYS A 44 20.21 10.56 -9.10
C LYS A 44 20.70 10.46 -10.54
N ASP A 45 20.61 11.56 -11.27
CA ASP A 45 21.29 11.66 -12.56
C ASP A 45 22.81 11.64 -12.34
N SER A 46 23.54 10.89 -13.17
CA SER A 46 25.01 10.93 -13.17
C SER A 46 25.55 12.24 -13.76
N ARG A 47 24.76 12.89 -14.63
CA ARG A 47 25.07 14.15 -15.30
C ARG A 47 23.82 15.03 -15.34
N THR A 48 23.99 16.35 -15.31
CA THR A 48 22.87 17.30 -15.39
C THR A 48 22.06 17.08 -16.68
N PRO A 49 20.74 16.81 -16.58
CA PRO A 49 19.89 16.66 -17.76
C PRO A 49 19.88 17.92 -18.64
N LEU A 50 19.79 17.72 -19.96
CA LEU A 50 19.63 18.84 -20.89
C LEU A 50 18.16 19.30 -20.87
N PRO A 51 17.88 20.60 -20.74
CA PRO A 51 16.52 21.12 -20.59
C PRO A 51 15.70 20.92 -21.87
N ILE A 52 14.38 20.98 -21.70
CA ILE A 52 13.43 20.96 -22.82
C ILE A 52 13.69 22.14 -23.76
N ARG A 53 13.54 21.92 -25.08
CA ARG A 53 13.56 22.96 -26.11
C ARG A 53 12.37 22.74 -27.05
N PRO A 54 11.92 23.75 -27.83
CA PRO A 54 10.91 23.52 -28.87
C PRO A 54 11.28 22.33 -29.76
N GLY A 55 10.40 21.33 -29.84
CA GLY A 55 10.62 20.09 -30.59
C GLY A 55 11.62 19.09 -29.98
N THR A 56 12.20 19.36 -28.81
CA THR A 56 13.16 18.46 -28.14
C THR A 56 12.74 18.19 -26.69
N PRO A 57 12.38 16.95 -26.32
CA PRO A 57 12.09 16.61 -24.93
C PRO A 57 13.35 16.70 -24.06
N ILE A 58 13.16 16.68 -22.74
CA ILE A 58 14.27 16.56 -21.78
C ILE A 58 15.15 15.36 -22.15
N ARG A 59 16.48 15.54 -22.14
CA ARG A 59 17.42 14.44 -22.38
C ARG A 59 18.13 14.10 -21.08
N GLN A 60 17.93 12.88 -20.62
CA GLN A 60 18.61 12.32 -19.45
C GLN A 60 19.64 11.30 -19.94
N ASP A 61 20.83 11.32 -19.33
CA ASP A 61 21.84 10.29 -19.57
C ASP A 61 21.30 8.92 -19.12
N TYR A 62 21.64 7.83 -19.81
CA TYR A 62 21.19 6.50 -19.41
C TYR A 62 21.85 6.06 -18.09
N GLU A 63 23.05 6.56 -17.78
CA GLU A 63 23.73 6.33 -16.51
C GLU A 63 23.01 7.02 -15.35
N TYR A 64 23.03 6.38 -14.18
CA TYR A 64 22.43 6.90 -12.96
C TYR A 64 23.27 6.52 -11.74
N VAL A 65 23.13 7.28 -10.66
CA VAL A 65 23.73 6.99 -9.37
C VAL A 65 22.64 6.49 -8.42
N ARG A 66 22.86 5.31 -7.81
CA ARG A 66 21.94 4.76 -6.79
C ARG A 66 22.02 5.59 -5.52
N ALA A 67 20.88 6.04 -5.02
CA ALA A 67 20.76 6.86 -3.81
C ALA A 67 19.97 6.13 -2.69
N GLY A 68 20.00 4.79 -2.71
CA GLY A 68 19.28 3.94 -1.76
C GLY A 68 17.86 3.59 -2.23
N THR A 69 17.04 3.19 -1.27
CA THR A 69 15.63 2.83 -1.46
C THR A 69 14.80 3.42 -0.34
N CYS A 70 13.52 3.64 -0.60
CA CYS A 70 12.52 3.94 0.42
C CYS A 70 11.29 3.05 0.21
N ASN A 71 10.37 3.09 1.16
CA ASN A 71 9.11 2.37 1.12
C ASN A 71 7.94 3.37 1.02
N LEU A 72 6.91 2.99 0.27
CA LEU A 72 5.63 3.67 0.25
C LEU A 72 4.60 2.70 0.78
N PHE A 73 3.97 3.01 1.92
CA PHE A 73 2.72 2.36 2.29
C PHE A 73 1.57 3.06 1.60
N VAL A 74 0.69 2.29 0.97
CA VAL A 74 -0.45 2.79 0.20
C VAL A 74 -1.71 2.17 0.77
N ALA A 75 -2.68 3.04 1.09
CA ALA A 75 -4.02 2.63 1.46
C ALA A 75 -5.03 3.32 0.54
N VAL A 76 -5.94 2.55 -0.05
CA VAL A 76 -7.00 3.06 -0.92
C VAL A 76 -8.35 2.58 -0.40
N GLU A 77 -9.33 3.49 -0.35
CA GLU A 77 -10.74 3.18 -0.17
C GLU A 77 -11.43 3.41 -1.53
N PRO A 78 -11.56 2.37 -2.37
CA PRO A 78 -11.94 2.52 -3.77
C PRO A 78 -13.30 3.20 -3.95
N LYS A 79 -14.30 2.76 -3.18
CA LYS A 79 -15.66 3.32 -3.24
C LYS A 79 -15.83 4.63 -2.46
N GLY A 80 -14.88 4.96 -1.59
CA GLY A 80 -14.87 6.22 -0.84
C GLY A 80 -14.09 7.34 -1.54
N GLY A 81 -13.43 7.04 -2.67
CA GLY A 81 -12.65 8.01 -3.43
C GLY A 81 -11.45 8.57 -2.64
N ARG A 82 -10.89 7.78 -1.71
CA ARG A 82 -9.81 8.22 -0.82
C ARG A 82 -8.58 7.36 -1.00
N ARG A 83 -7.41 8.02 -1.00
CA ARG A 83 -6.11 7.37 -0.88
C ARG A 83 -5.27 8.04 0.20
N THR A 84 -4.42 7.25 0.83
CA THR A 84 -3.42 7.68 1.80
C THR A 84 -2.10 7.02 1.43
N VAL A 85 -1.04 7.81 1.29
CA VAL A 85 0.31 7.31 1.04
C VAL A 85 1.23 7.82 2.14
N LEU A 86 2.01 6.93 2.73
CA LEU A 86 3.05 7.28 3.71
C LEU A 86 4.40 6.79 3.20
N VAL A 87 5.35 7.71 3.06
CA VAL A 87 6.72 7.39 2.66
C VAL A 87 7.58 7.16 3.90
N THR A 88 8.20 5.98 3.99
CA THR A 88 9.08 5.58 5.10
C THR A 88 10.43 5.16 4.57
N ASP A 89 11.47 5.19 5.40
CA ASP A 89 12.80 4.72 4.98
C ASP A 89 12.85 3.19 4.85
N ARG A 90 12.03 2.51 5.65
CA ARG A 90 11.97 1.05 5.72
C ARG A 90 10.52 0.55 5.81
N ARG A 91 10.36 -0.75 5.65
CA ARG A 91 9.10 -1.48 5.76
C ARG A 91 9.15 -2.49 6.90
N THR A 92 9.42 -1.99 8.11
CA THR A 92 9.52 -2.85 9.30
C THR A 92 8.15 -3.08 9.95
N LYS A 93 8.06 -4.04 10.88
CA LYS A 93 6.85 -4.25 11.69
C LYS A 93 6.41 -2.96 12.41
N PRO A 94 7.29 -2.22 13.12
CA PRO A 94 6.92 -0.92 13.69
C PRO A 94 6.39 0.09 12.66
N ASP A 95 6.99 0.16 11.47
CA ASP A 95 6.55 1.10 10.42
C ASP A 95 5.12 0.77 9.94
N PHE A 96 4.83 -0.51 9.72
CA PHE A 96 3.50 -0.97 9.33
C PHE A 96 2.45 -0.73 10.43
N VAL A 97 2.79 -1.04 11.68
CA VAL A 97 1.92 -0.79 12.83
C VAL A 97 1.62 0.70 12.98
N ALA A 98 2.63 1.56 12.82
CA ALA A 98 2.45 3.01 12.84
C ALA A 98 1.55 3.50 11.70
N PHE A 99 1.68 2.94 10.49
CA PHE A 99 0.82 3.26 9.36
C PHE A 99 -0.64 2.88 9.61
N VAL A 100 -0.90 1.66 10.07
CA VAL A 100 -2.27 1.21 10.39
C VAL A 100 -2.84 1.99 11.57
N ARG A 101 -2.02 2.32 12.59
CA ARG A 101 -2.44 3.21 13.68
C ARG A 101 -2.87 4.57 13.15
N TYR A 102 -2.09 5.19 12.27
CA TYR A 102 -2.45 6.46 11.64
C TYR A 102 -3.77 6.37 10.86
N LEU A 103 -3.97 5.31 10.07
CA LEU A 103 -5.23 5.09 9.36
C LEU A 103 -6.41 4.99 10.33
N LEU A 104 -6.25 4.24 11.43
CA LEU A 104 -7.34 4.03 12.38
C LEU A 104 -7.57 5.27 13.27
N GLU A 105 -6.55 5.93 13.77
CA GLU A 105 -6.76 7.01 14.74
C GLU A 105 -7.00 8.37 14.08
N GLN A 106 -6.55 8.56 12.83
CA GLN A 106 -6.62 9.84 12.14
C GLN A 106 -7.54 9.78 10.91
N VAL A 107 -7.22 8.93 9.93
CA VAL A 107 -7.91 8.94 8.63
C VAL A 107 -9.35 8.45 8.74
N TYR A 108 -9.57 7.37 9.48
CA TYR A 108 -10.86 6.72 9.67
C TYR A 108 -11.33 6.78 11.12
N ALA A 109 -10.93 7.81 11.87
CA ALA A 109 -11.20 7.96 13.31
C ALA A 109 -12.69 7.82 13.66
N LYS A 110 -13.57 8.31 12.78
CA LYS A 110 -15.02 8.33 12.97
C LYS A 110 -15.74 7.05 12.49
N ALA A 111 -15.05 6.13 11.83
CA ALA A 111 -15.67 4.91 11.33
C ALA A 111 -15.97 3.95 12.50
N ARG A 112 -17.15 3.31 12.48
CA ARG A 112 -17.52 2.31 13.49
C ARG A 112 -16.71 1.02 13.32
N ARG A 113 -16.37 0.69 12.08
CA ARG A 113 -15.59 -0.49 11.70
C ARG A 113 -14.75 -0.14 10.48
N VAL A 114 -13.57 -0.73 10.34
CA VAL A 114 -12.70 -0.54 9.17
C VAL A 114 -12.30 -1.91 8.66
N HIS A 115 -12.64 -2.21 7.42
CA HIS A 115 -12.25 -3.45 6.75
C HIS A 115 -10.90 -3.22 6.09
N LEU A 116 -9.86 -3.87 6.59
CA LEU A 116 -8.51 -3.77 6.06
C LEU A 116 -8.24 -4.99 5.18
N VAL A 117 -8.09 -4.76 3.87
CA VAL A 117 -7.70 -5.80 2.90
C VAL A 117 -6.20 -5.72 2.67
N MET A 118 -5.50 -6.84 2.77
CA MET A 118 -4.05 -6.90 2.53
C MET A 118 -3.60 -8.30 2.11
N ASP A 119 -2.36 -8.42 1.66
CA ASP A 119 -1.75 -9.71 1.38
C ASP A 119 -1.35 -10.45 2.68
N ASN A 120 -0.57 -11.53 2.55
CA ASN A 120 -0.21 -12.39 3.67
C ASN A 120 1.24 -12.15 4.15
N LEU A 121 1.80 -10.95 3.93
CA LEU A 121 3.12 -10.63 4.44
C LEU A 121 3.18 -10.82 5.95
N ASN A 122 4.30 -11.32 6.46
CA ASN A 122 4.48 -11.64 7.88
C ASN A 122 4.24 -10.46 8.83
N THR A 123 4.35 -9.22 8.35
CA THR A 123 4.09 -7.99 9.12
C THR A 123 2.61 -7.63 9.22
N HIS A 124 1.76 -8.21 8.37
CA HIS A 124 0.34 -7.85 8.24
C HIS A 124 -0.56 -8.47 9.31
N PHE A 125 -0.06 -9.48 10.02
CA PHE A 125 -0.84 -10.21 11.00
C PHE A 125 -1.03 -9.43 12.30
N ARG A 126 -2.19 -9.65 12.92
CA ARG A 126 -2.55 -9.09 14.24
C ARG A 126 -1.46 -9.28 15.30
N LYS A 127 -0.75 -10.42 15.27
CA LYS A 127 0.37 -10.70 16.18
C LYS A 127 1.46 -9.62 16.14
N CYS A 128 1.72 -9.01 14.98
CA CYS A 128 2.73 -7.95 14.88
C CYS A 128 2.34 -6.69 15.65
N PHE A 129 1.04 -6.38 15.76
CA PHE A 129 0.57 -5.28 16.59
C PHE A 129 0.79 -5.58 18.07
N GLU A 130 0.55 -6.82 18.50
CA GLU A 130 0.77 -7.25 19.88
C GLU A 130 2.27 -7.25 20.23
N GLU A 131 3.12 -7.67 19.29
CA GLU A 131 4.59 -7.61 19.45
C GLU A 131 5.12 -6.18 19.55
N VAL A 132 4.54 -5.22 18.82
CA VAL A 132 5.02 -3.83 18.78
C VAL A 132 4.42 -2.95 19.89
N LEU A 133 3.12 -3.10 20.18
CA LEU A 133 2.38 -2.22 21.11
C LEU A 133 2.09 -2.91 22.45
N GLY A 134 2.26 -4.23 22.54
CA GLY A 134 1.72 -5.03 23.63
C GLY A 134 0.23 -5.37 23.42
N VAL A 135 -0.20 -6.46 24.06
CA VAL A 135 -1.54 -7.06 23.85
C VAL A 135 -2.68 -6.09 24.14
N LYS A 136 -2.57 -5.30 25.23
CA LYS A 136 -3.64 -4.38 25.68
C LYS A 136 -3.86 -3.25 24.67
N GLU A 137 -2.79 -2.59 24.24
CA GLU A 137 -2.86 -1.48 23.28
C GLU A 137 -3.25 -1.98 21.88
N ALA A 138 -2.67 -3.10 21.42
CA ALA A 138 -3.05 -3.71 20.15
C ALA A 138 -4.54 -4.08 20.11
N LYS A 139 -5.09 -4.64 21.19
CA LYS A 139 -6.53 -4.95 21.30
C LYS A 139 -7.38 -3.67 21.28
N ALA A 140 -6.94 -2.61 21.94
CA ALA A 140 -7.66 -1.33 21.95
C ALA A 140 -7.68 -0.69 20.55
N LEU A 141 -6.53 -0.63 19.89
CA LEU A 141 -6.37 -0.07 18.54
C LEU A 141 -7.19 -0.84 17.50
N LEU A 142 -7.06 -2.17 17.51
CA LEU A 142 -7.68 -3.05 16.51
C LEU A 142 -9.13 -3.41 16.82
N ARG A 143 -9.74 -2.89 17.89
CA ARG A 143 -11.12 -3.21 18.30
C ARG A 143 -12.15 -3.03 17.18
N ARG A 144 -11.89 -2.08 16.29
CA ARG A 144 -12.75 -1.72 15.15
C ARG A 144 -12.20 -2.17 13.79
N ALA A 145 -11.05 -2.84 13.75
CA ALA A 145 -10.43 -3.33 12.52
C ALA A 145 -10.87 -4.77 12.23
N VAL A 146 -11.25 -5.04 10.98
CA VAL A 146 -11.52 -6.39 10.48
C VAL A 146 -10.52 -6.69 9.37
N PHE A 147 -9.72 -7.74 9.53
CA PHE A 147 -8.67 -8.11 8.59
C PHE A 147 -9.24 -9.07 7.54
N HIS A 148 -8.98 -8.76 6.27
CA HIS A 148 -9.31 -9.59 5.12
C HIS A 148 -8.01 -9.86 4.36
N TYR A 149 -7.63 -11.12 4.26
CA TYR A 149 -6.39 -11.49 3.58
C TYR A 149 -6.71 -12.01 2.19
N THR A 150 -6.01 -11.49 1.17
CA THR A 150 -6.13 -12.05 -0.17
C THR A 150 -5.68 -13.52 -0.18
N PRO A 151 -6.14 -14.33 -1.12
CA PRO A 151 -5.49 -15.61 -1.38
C PRO A 151 -4.00 -15.43 -1.73
N LYS A 152 -3.19 -16.45 -1.48
CA LYS A 152 -1.78 -16.46 -1.89
C LYS A 152 -1.70 -16.40 -3.43
N HIS A 153 -0.76 -15.63 -3.96
CA HIS A 153 -0.63 -15.38 -5.41
C HIS A 153 -1.91 -14.80 -6.05
N ALA A 154 -2.58 -13.89 -5.34
CA ALA A 154 -3.77 -13.20 -5.82
C ALA A 154 -3.69 -11.69 -5.61
N SER A 155 -2.53 -11.08 -5.88
CA SER A 155 -2.36 -9.62 -5.80
C SER A 155 -3.37 -8.86 -6.68
N TRP A 156 -3.91 -9.49 -7.73
CA TRP A 156 -4.93 -8.89 -8.60
C TRP A 156 -6.25 -8.60 -7.88
N LEU A 157 -6.49 -9.24 -6.74
CA LEU A 157 -7.64 -8.96 -5.87
C LEU A 157 -7.37 -7.82 -4.88
N ASN A 158 -6.13 -7.40 -4.69
CA ASN A 158 -5.82 -6.28 -3.81
C ASN A 158 -5.89 -4.96 -4.59
N MET A 159 -6.91 -4.13 -4.35
CA MET A 159 -7.05 -2.87 -5.11
C MET A 159 -5.94 -1.85 -4.83
N ALA A 160 -5.16 -2.03 -3.75
CA ALA A 160 -3.98 -1.20 -3.50
C ALA A 160 -2.89 -1.39 -4.57
N GLU A 161 -2.74 -2.60 -5.13
CA GLU A 161 -1.80 -2.87 -6.24
C GLU A 161 -2.18 -2.09 -7.50
N ILE A 162 -3.48 -1.92 -7.75
CA ILE A 162 -3.99 -1.10 -8.86
C ILE A 162 -3.62 0.37 -8.65
N GLU A 163 -3.83 0.89 -7.43
CA GLU A 163 -3.46 2.28 -7.09
C GLU A 163 -1.95 2.50 -7.18
N ILE A 164 -1.13 1.55 -6.71
CA ILE A 164 0.32 1.58 -6.87
C ILE A 164 0.71 1.65 -8.35
N GLY A 165 0.07 0.84 -9.21
CA GLY A 165 0.28 0.88 -10.65
C GLY A 165 -0.16 2.20 -11.32
N ILE A 166 -1.14 2.90 -10.74
CA ILE A 166 -1.52 4.25 -11.18
C ILE A 166 -0.45 5.27 -10.74
N LEU A 167 -0.02 5.25 -9.48
CA LEU A 167 1.05 6.10 -8.95
C LEU A 167 2.34 5.94 -9.75
N ASP A 168 2.71 4.71 -10.10
CA ASP A 168 3.86 4.43 -10.94
C ASP A 168 3.80 5.15 -12.28
N ARG A 169 2.69 4.98 -13.00
CA ARG A 169 2.52 5.60 -14.33
C ARG A 169 2.42 7.12 -14.26
N GLN A 170 1.81 7.67 -13.21
CA GLN A 170 1.56 9.10 -13.11
C GLN A 170 2.73 9.90 -12.58
N CYS A 171 3.46 9.41 -11.57
CA CYS A 171 4.45 10.23 -10.88
C CYS A 171 5.74 9.51 -10.44
N LEU A 172 5.75 8.19 -10.31
CA LEU A 172 6.94 7.47 -9.84
C LEU A 172 7.84 6.95 -10.97
N ASN A 173 7.37 6.84 -12.22
CA ASN A 173 8.18 6.39 -13.35
C ASN A 173 9.16 7.48 -13.87
N ARG A 174 9.99 7.99 -12.96
CA ARG A 174 11.06 8.96 -13.20
C ARG A 174 12.17 8.77 -12.16
N ARG A 175 13.32 9.43 -12.39
CA ARG A 175 14.42 9.49 -11.41
C ARG A 175 14.03 10.40 -10.25
N LEU A 176 14.15 9.85 -9.04
CA LEU A 176 13.84 10.53 -7.79
C LEU A 176 15.09 10.48 -6.91
N PRO A 177 15.79 11.62 -6.72
CA PRO A 177 17.13 11.61 -6.13
C PRO A 177 17.14 11.38 -4.62
N ASN A 178 16.02 11.61 -3.95
CA ASN A 178 15.84 11.49 -2.51
C ASN A 178 14.34 11.39 -2.16
N ARG A 179 14.05 11.13 -0.88
CA ARG A 179 12.69 11.01 -0.36
C ARG A 179 11.87 12.30 -0.47
N ALA A 180 12.49 13.47 -0.38
CA ALA A 180 11.77 14.75 -0.48
C ALA A 180 11.24 15.03 -1.90
N ALA A 181 11.72 14.28 -2.90
CA ALA A 181 11.24 14.38 -4.28
C ALA A 181 10.02 13.48 -4.59
N LEU A 182 9.60 12.64 -3.63
CA LEU A 182 8.42 11.76 -3.71
C LEU A 182 7.12 12.48 -3.36
#